data_AF-A0A1F9CUK2-F1
#
_entry.id   AF-A0A1F9CUK2-F1
#
_cell.length_a   1.000
_cell.length_b   1.000
_cell.length_c   1.000
_cell.angle_alpha   90.00
_cell.angle_beta   90.00
_cell.angle_gamma   90.00
#
_symmetry.space_group_name_H-M   'P 1'
#
loop_
_entity.id
_entity.type
_entity.pdbx_description
1 polymer ?
#
loop_
_entity_poly.entity_id
_entity_poly.type
_entity_poly.pdbx_seq_one_letter_code
_entity_poly.pdbx_strand_id
1 'polypeptide(L)'
;MTEDKEEKKGFRVIDKRIAAEATEKKAKVKKETKAPEKEAQKEARAEQPPPVPEVTFSAFVYSLSTSALVHLGEIPEPISEKMEKNLPLAKQTIDILGILQEKTKGNLAQEEENLLNSFLYDLRMRYVKAMG
;
A
#
# COMPACT_ATOMS: atom_id res chain seq x y z
N MET A 1 15.74 37.56 61.21
CA MET A 1 14.51 36.76 61.43
C MET A 1 13.58 37.13 60.29
N THR A 2 13.39 36.34 59.24
CA THR A 2 13.19 34.89 59.19
C THR A 2 13.74 34.31 57.88
N GLU A 3 14.44 33.19 58.00
CA GLU A 3 14.76 32.23 56.95
C GLU A 3 13.52 31.39 56.59
N ASP A 4 13.49 30.89 55.34
CA ASP A 4 13.18 29.52 54.89
C ASP A 4 12.68 29.58 53.42
N LYS A 5 13.49 29.12 52.46
CA LYS A 5 13.53 27.76 51.89
C LYS A 5 12.30 27.42 51.03
N GLU A 6 12.49 27.30 49.72
CA GLU A 6 12.73 26.02 49.04
C GLU A 6 12.64 26.19 47.51
N GLU A 7 13.80 26.24 46.84
CA GLU A 7 13.91 26.04 45.39
C GLU A 7 13.83 24.53 45.09
N LYS A 8 12.74 24.05 44.48
CA LYS A 8 12.69 22.70 43.91
C LYS A 8 13.23 22.72 42.47
N LYS A 9 14.56 22.56 42.35
CA LYS A 9 15.26 22.35 41.07
C LYS A 9 14.93 20.97 40.51
N GLY A 10 14.36 20.96 39.30
CA GLY A 10 13.99 19.75 38.56
C GLY A 10 15.19 18.83 38.28
N PHE A 11 15.00 17.54 38.49
CA PHE A 11 15.99 16.50 38.26
C PHE A 11 16.19 16.28 36.74
N ARG A 12 17.44 16.22 36.29
CA ARG A 12 17.82 16.00 34.89
C ARG A 12 18.45 14.61 34.79
N VAL A 13 17.72 13.66 34.20
CA VAL A 13 18.16 12.27 34.01
C VAL A 13 19.09 12.22 32.79
N ILE A 14 20.38 11.97 33.03
CA ILE A 14 21.39 11.79 31.98
C ILE A 14 21.61 10.29 31.84
N ASP A 15 21.13 9.72 30.74
CA ASP A 15 21.33 8.30 30.40
C ASP A 15 22.79 8.05 30.03
N LYS A 16 23.43 7.14 30.76
CA LYS A 16 24.89 6.94 30.78
C LYS A 16 25.32 5.64 30.10
N ARG A 17 24.62 5.22 29.05
CA ARG A 17 24.89 3.97 28.31
C ARG A 17 25.63 4.12 26.98
N ILE A 18 26.09 5.32 26.60
CA ILE A 18 26.82 5.53 25.32
C ILE A 18 28.23 6.06 25.57
N ALA A 19 28.95 5.45 26.52
CA ALA A 19 30.36 5.78 26.79
C ALA A 19 31.13 4.55 27.27
N ALA A 20 31.09 3.48 26.49
CA ALA A 20 32.13 2.46 26.51
C ALA A 20 32.22 1.86 25.11
N GLU A 21 33.43 1.84 24.57
CA GLU A 21 33.85 1.07 23.37
C GLU A 21 33.80 1.82 22.03
N ALA A 22 34.49 2.95 21.98
CA ALA A 22 35.26 3.34 20.80
C ALA A 22 36.76 3.23 21.13
N THR A 23 37.38 2.12 20.72
CA THR A 23 38.84 2.05 20.54
C THR A 23 39.17 1.23 19.30
N GLU A 24 39.67 1.91 18.28
CA GLU A 24 40.14 1.38 17.00
C GLU A 24 41.32 0.38 17.15
N LYS A 25 41.45 -0.59 16.24
CA LYS A 25 42.62 -0.70 15.35
C LYS A 25 42.50 -1.79 14.26
N LYS A 26 43.05 -1.42 13.09
CA LYS A 26 42.99 -2.05 11.76
C LYS A 26 43.91 -3.28 11.58
N ALA A 27 43.55 -4.08 10.56
CA ALA A 27 44.40 -4.65 9.50
C ALA A 27 45.07 -6.06 9.64
N LYS A 28 44.52 -6.96 8.79
CA LYS A 28 45.19 -7.79 7.75
C LYS A 28 45.64 -9.25 8.02
N VAL A 29 44.89 -10.14 7.36
CA VAL A 29 45.31 -11.14 6.33
C VAL A 29 45.81 -12.55 6.75
N LYS A 30 44.93 -13.52 6.42
CA LYS A 30 45.11 -14.89 5.85
C LYS A 30 46.11 -15.88 6.50
N LYS A 31 45.57 -17.06 6.85
CA LYS A 31 45.92 -18.32 6.16
C LYS A 31 44.82 -19.38 6.36
N GLU A 32 44.49 -20.02 5.25
CA GLU A 32 43.49 -21.07 5.02
C GLU A 32 43.84 -22.37 5.74
N THR A 33 42.84 -23.20 6.09
CA THR A 33 42.84 -24.65 5.77
C THR A 33 41.41 -25.25 5.80
N LYS A 34 40.90 -25.58 4.59
CA LYS A 34 40.05 -26.72 4.16
C LYS A 34 38.70 -27.07 4.84
N ALA A 35 37.60 -26.72 4.14
CA ALA A 35 36.54 -27.55 3.50
C ALA A 35 36.03 -28.87 4.14
N PRO A 36 34.80 -29.34 3.84
CA PRO A 36 33.55 -28.68 3.40
C PRO A 36 32.28 -29.29 4.07
N GLU A 37 31.49 -28.52 4.82
CA GLU A 37 30.13 -28.91 5.22
C GLU A 37 29.13 -28.11 4.38
N LYS A 38 28.92 -28.55 3.12
CA LYS A 38 28.03 -27.85 2.18
C LYS A 38 27.08 -28.76 1.42
N GLU A 39 26.72 -29.91 2.00
CA GLU A 39 25.76 -30.85 1.40
C GLU A 39 24.45 -31.03 2.17
N ALA A 40 24.23 -30.35 3.30
CA ALA A 40 23.01 -30.54 4.11
C ALA A 40 22.05 -29.32 4.19
N GLN A 41 22.09 -28.39 3.22
CA GLN A 41 21.15 -27.25 3.17
C GLN A 41 20.54 -27.00 1.78
N LYS A 42 20.44 -28.05 0.95
CA LYS A 42 19.81 -27.94 -0.38
C LYS A 42 18.37 -28.48 -0.43
N GLU A 43 17.86 -29.00 0.68
CA GLU A 43 16.52 -29.61 0.77
C GLU A 43 15.62 -28.90 1.78
N ALA A 44 15.52 -27.57 1.71
CA ALA A 44 14.48 -26.82 2.42
C ALA A 44 14.20 -25.44 1.82
N ARG A 45 14.53 -25.18 0.54
CA ARG A 45 13.95 -24.02 -0.14
C ARG A 45 12.56 -24.41 -0.61
N ALA A 46 11.65 -24.44 0.35
CA ALA A 46 10.21 -24.45 0.09
C ALA A 46 9.94 -23.49 -1.06
N GLU A 47 9.21 -23.97 -2.06
CA GLU A 47 8.62 -23.18 -3.12
C GLU A 47 7.83 -22.04 -2.47
N GLN A 48 8.47 -20.88 -2.30
CA GLN A 48 7.72 -19.68 -2.01
C GLN A 48 6.91 -19.41 -3.27
N PRO A 49 5.56 -19.35 -3.18
CA PRO A 49 4.75 -18.96 -4.32
C PRO A 49 5.28 -17.64 -4.86
N PRO A 50 5.24 -17.42 -6.20
CA PRO A 50 5.71 -16.17 -6.78
C PRO A 50 5.07 -14.98 -6.04
N PRO A 51 5.82 -13.90 -5.76
CA PRO A 51 5.28 -12.75 -5.05
C PRO A 51 4.09 -12.22 -5.82
N VAL A 52 2.91 -12.25 -5.18
CA VAL A 52 1.71 -11.65 -5.74
C VAL A 52 1.95 -10.14 -5.88
N PRO A 53 1.67 -9.56 -7.06
CA PRO A 53 1.88 -8.13 -7.26
C PRO A 53 1.01 -7.35 -6.27
N GLU A 54 1.61 -6.34 -5.64
CA GLU A 54 0.88 -5.47 -4.72
C GLU A 54 -0.21 -4.69 -5.46
N VAL A 55 -1.42 -4.71 -4.91
CA VAL A 55 -2.54 -3.94 -5.47
C VAL A 55 -2.38 -2.48 -5.03
N THR A 56 -2.13 -1.60 -5.99
CA THR A 56 -2.12 -0.14 -5.76
C THR A 56 -3.54 0.42 -5.78
N PHE A 57 -3.73 1.62 -5.19
CA PHE A 57 -5.03 2.30 -5.24
C PHE A 57 -5.49 2.52 -6.69
N SER A 58 -4.58 2.96 -7.58
CA SER A 58 -4.87 3.11 -9.00
C SER A 58 -5.32 1.80 -9.67
N ALA A 59 -4.68 0.67 -9.35
CA ALA A 59 -5.08 -0.64 -9.87
C ALA A 59 -6.48 -1.05 -9.37
N PHE A 60 -6.80 -0.74 -8.11
CA PHE A 60 -8.12 -0.98 -7.54
C PHE A 60 -9.21 -0.11 -8.17
N VAL A 61 -8.95 1.19 -8.37
CA VAL A 61 -9.89 2.08 -9.06
C VAL A 61 -10.11 1.62 -10.51
N TYR A 62 -9.05 1.16 -11.19
CA TYR A 62 -9.15 0.63 -12.55
C TYR A 62 -10.01 -0.63 -12.62
N SER A 63 -9.86 -1.55 -11.66
CA SER A 63 -10.66 -2.78 -11.62
C SER A 63 -12.14 -2.48 -11.39
N LEU A 64 -12.47 -1.55 -10.49
CA LEU A 64 -13.85 -1.08 -10.28
C LEU A 64 -14.42 -0.39 -11.53
N SER A 65 -13.62 0.44 -12.19
CA SER A 65 -14.03 1.12 -13.42
C SER A 65 -14.33 0.13 -14.54
N THR A 66 -13.51 -0.92 -14.66
CA THR A 66 -13.70 -2.01 -15.62
C THR A 66 -14.99 -2.78 -15.30
N SER A 67 -15.22 -3.13 -14.03
CA SER A 67 -16.47 -3.77 -13.58
C SER A 67 -17.70 -2.91 -13.90
N ALA A 68 -17.63 -1.59 -13.69
CA ALA A 68 -18.72 -0.69 -14.06
C ALA A 68 -19.00 -0.70 -15.58
N LEU A 69 -17.95 -0.72 -16.42
CA LEU A 69 -18.09 -0.82 -17.88
C LEU A 69 -18.71 -2.17 -18.32
N VAL A 70 -18.33 -3.28 -17.68
CA VAL A 70 -18.98 -4.59 -17.91
C VAL A 70 -20.47 -4.49 -17.57
N HIS A 71 -20.82 -3.94 -16.41
CA HIS A 71 -22.21 -3.79 -15.99
C HIS A 71 -23.01 -2.80 -16.87
N LEU A 72 -22.35 -1.84 -17.51
CA LEU A 72 -22.97 -0.97 -18.51
C LEU A 72 -23.20 -1.67 -19.86
N GLY A 73 -22.64 -2.86 -20.07
CA GLY A 73 -22.66 -3.58 -21.34
C GLY A 73 -21.77 -2.93 -22.41
N GLU A 74 -20.73 -2.19 -21.99
CA GLU A 74 -19.76 -1.55 -22.91
C GLU A 74 -18.61 -2.49 -23.29
N ILE A 75 -18.32 -3.45 -22.41
CA ILE A 75 -17.33 -4.50 -22.62
C ILE A 75 -17.92 -5.86 -22.24
N PRO A 76 -17.51 -6.96 -22.89
CA PRO A 76 -17.99 -8.30 -22.53
C PRO A 76 -17.49 -8.71 -21.16
N GLU A 77 -18.30 -9.49 -20.44
CA GLU A 77 -17.85 -10.10 -19.20
C GLU A 77 -16.76 -11.16 -19.51
N PRO A 78 -15.62 -11.15 -18.79
CA PRO A 78 -14.50 -12.06 -19.09
C PRO A 78 -14.80 -13.55 -18.89
N ILE A 79 -15.85 -13.91 -18.14
CA ILE A 79 -16.20 -15.30 -17.85
C ILE A 79 -17.24 -15.84 -18.82
N SER A 80 -18.39 -15.15 -18.96
CA SER A 80 -19.44 -15.61 -19.87
C SER A 80 -19.26 -15.15 -21.32
N GLU A 81 -18.35 -14.22 -21.59
CA GLU A 81 -18.17 -13.51 -22.87
C GLU A 81 -19.43 -12.78 -23.36
N LYS A 82 -20.45 -12.63 -22.50
CA LYS A 82 -21.69 -11.96 -22.84
C LYS A 82 -21.57 -10.46 -22.56
N MET A 83 -22.16 -9.67 -23.45
CA MET A 83 -22.45 -8.27 -23.19
C MET A 83 -23.85 -8.18 -22.59
N GLU A 84 -23.93 -8.16 -21.26
CA GLU A 84 -25.19 -8.02 -20.55
C GLU A 84 -25.19 -6.72 -19.73
N LYS A 85 -26.25 -5.93 -19.92
CA LYS A 85 -26.40 -4.64 -19.28
C LYS A 85 -27.16 -4.79 -17.97
N ASN A 86 -26.49 -4.49 -16.87
CA ASN A 86 -27.04 -4.45 -15.52
C ASN A 86 -26.87 -3.04 -14.92
N LEU A 87 -27.82 -2.16 -15.22
CA LEU A 87 -27.81 -0.78 -14.72
C LEU A 87 -27.80 -0.68 -13.18
N PRO A 88 -28.54 -1.50 -12.41
CA PRO A 88 -28.44 -1.49 -10.96
C PRO A 88 -27.02 -1.74 -10.43
N LEU A 89 -26.33 -2.75 -10.96
CA LEU A 89 -24.94 -3.04 -10.57
C LEU A 89 -23.98 -1.95 -11.02
N ALA A 90 -24.14 -1.41 -12.24
CA ALA A 90 -23.33 -0.29 -12.72
C ALA A 90 -23.45 0.92 -11.78
N LYS A 91 -24.68 1.26 -11.36
CA LYS A 91 -24.93 2.34 -10.40
C LYS A 91 -24.24 2.07 -9.07
N GLN A 92 -24.37 0.87 -8.53
CA GLN A 92 -23.74 0.50 -7.27
C GLN A 92 -22.21 0.69 -7.34
N THR A 93 -21.56 0.24 -8.41
CA THR A 93 -20.11 0.42 -8.59
C THR A 93 -19.71 1.88 -8.70
N ILE A 94 -20.48 2.70 -9.42
CA ILE A 94 -20.27 4.16 -9.51
C ILE A 94 -20.43 4.84 -8.14
N ASP A 95 -21.43 4.42 -7.37
CA ASP A 95 -21.67 4.95 -6.02
C ASP A 95 -20.51 4.58 -5.07
N ILE A 96 -19.97 3.35 -5.18
CA ILE A 96 -18.78 2.92 -4.43
C ILE A 96 -17.58 3.80 -4.76
N LEU A 97 -17.33 4.08 -6.05
CA LEU A 97 -16.28 5.00 -6.46
C LEU A 97 -16.50 6.41 -5.89
N GLY A 98 -17.75 6.87 -5.80
CA GLY A 98 -18.11 8.14 -5.17
C GLY A 98 -17.81 8.17 -3.67
N ILE A 99 -18.17 7.10 -2.95
CA ILE A 99 -17.83 6.95 -1.53
C ILE A 99 -16.32 6.95 -1.33
N LEU A 100 -15.57 6.27 -2.19
CA LEU A 100 -14.10 6.27 -2.13
C LEU A 100 -13.56 7.69 -2.28
N GLN A 101 -14.01 8.44 -3.28
CA GLN A 101 -13.61 9.84 -3.48
C GLN A 101 -13.81 10.69 -2.22
N GLU A 102 -14.97 10.56 -1.56
CA GLU A 102 -15.27 11.31 -0.34
C GLU A 102 -14.41 10.85 0.84
N LYS A 103 -14.21 9.54 1.00
CA LYS A 103 -13.48 8.97 2.15
C LYS A 103 -11.97 9.07 2.03
N THR A 104 -11.43 9.20 0.83
CA THR A 104 -9.97 9.32 0.59
C THR A 104 -9.52 10.76 0.33
N LYS A 105 -10.44 11.74 0.36
CA LYS A 105 -10.11 13.14 0.12
C LYS A 105 -9.00 13.64 1.06
N GLY A 106 -7.95 14.23 0.49
CA GLY A 106 -6.79 14.72 1.23
C GLY A 106 -5.73 13.67 1.56
N ASN A 107 -5.98 12.38 1.22
CA ASN A 107 -5.03 11.28 1.38
C ASN A 107 -4.52 10.71 0.04
N LEU A 108 -5.01 11.21 -1.10
CA LEU A 108 -4.61 10.75 -2.43
C LEU A 108 -3.43 11.54 -2.97
N ALA A 109 -2.57 10.87 -3.75
CA ALA A 109 -1.65 11.55 -4.64
C ALA A 109 -2.43 12.28 -5.76
N GLN A 110 -1.81 13.29 -6.37
CA GLN A 110 -2.47 14.11 -7.40
C GLN A 110 -2.92 13.27 -8.59
N GLU A 111 -2.12 12.28 -8.99
CA GLU A 111 -2.42 11.35 -10.08
C GLU A 111 -3.62 10.46 -9.74
N GLU A 112 -3.71 9.99 -8.49
CA GLU A 112 -4.80 9.13 -8.02
C GLU A 112 -6.12 9.89 -7.94
N GLU A 113 -6.09 11.13 -7.45
CA GLU A 113 -7.25 12.01 -7.41
C GLU A 113 -7.76 12.30 -8.83
N ASN A 114 -6.86 12.65 -9.76
CA ASN A 114 -7.21 12.93 -11.15
C ASN A 114 -7.79 11.68 -11.84
N LEU A 115 -7.20 10.51 -11.59
CA LEU A 115 -7.67 9.23 -12.12
C LEU A 115 -9.10 8.95 -11.66
N LEU A 116 -9.35 9.04 -10.34
CA LEU A 116 -10.66 8.77 -9.75
C LEU A 116 -11.72 9.76 -10.26
N ASN A 117 -11.37 11.04 -10.34
CA ASN A 117 -12.26 12.09 -10.85
C ASN A 117 -12.65 11.83 -12.32
N SER A 118 -11.67 11.46 -13.16
CA SER A 118 -11.88 11.18 -14.57
C SER A 118 -12.81 9.99 -14.77
N PHE A 119 -12.54 8.87 -14.09
CA PHE A 119 -13.40 7.69 -14.18
C PHE A 119 -14.81 7.92 -13.64
N LEU A 120 -14.95 8.62 -12.51
CA LEU A 120 -16.28 8.95 -11.99
C LEU A 120 -17.09 9.80 -12.97
N TYR A 121 -16.48 10.80 -13.60
CA TYR A 121 -17.14 11.61 -14.61
C TYR A 121 -17.58 10.75 -15.80
N ASP A 122 -16.65 10.01 -16.40
CA ASP A 122 -16.91 9.20 -17.58
C ASP A 122 -18.00 8.14 -17.34
N LEU A 123 -17.92 7.42 -16.23
CA LEU A 123 -18.89 6.38 -15.88
C LEU A 123 -20.28 6.96 -15.62
N ARG A 124 -20.39 8.12 -14.95
CA ARG A 124 -21.67 8.80 -14.74
C ARG A 124 -22.30 9.23 -16.07
N MET A 125 -21.50 9.80 -16.98
CA MET A 125 -21.99 10.19 -18.31
C MET A 125 -22.48 8.98 -19.11
N ARG A 126 -21.72 7.89 -19.11
CA ARG A 126 -22.13 6.63 -19.75
C ARG A 126 -23.38 6.04 -19.12
N TYR A 127 -23.49 6.07 -17.80
CA TYR A 127 -24.67 5.60 -17.08
C TYR A 127 -25.93 6.38 -17.46
N VAL A 128 -25.85 7.71 -17.51
CA VAL A 128 -26.96 8.56 -17.96
C VAL A 128 -27.34 8.25 -19.41
N LYS A 129 -26.36 8.15 -20.31
CA LYS A 129 -26.58 7.75 -21.71
C LYS A 129 -27.22 6.37 -21.83
N ALA A 130 -26.91 5.46 -20.91
CA ALA A 130 -27.45 4.12 -20.89
C ALA A 130 -28.87 4.07 -20.28
N MET A 131 -29.28 5.06 -19.48
CA MET A 131 -30.64 5.15 -18.94
C MET A 131 -31.62 5.83 -19.90
N GLY A 132 -31.14 6.75 -20.74
CA GLY A 132 -31.90 7.41 -21.80
C GLY A 132 -31.99 6.58 -23.07
#